data_AF-A0A9E5T542-F1
#
_entry.id   AF-A0A9E5T542-F1
#
_cell.length_a   1.000
_cell.length_b   1.000
_cell.length_c   1.000
_cell.angle_alpha   90.00
_cell.angle_beta   90.00
_cell.angle_gamma   90.00
#
_symmetry.space_group_name_H-M   'P 1'
#
loop_
_entity.id
_entity.type
_entity.pdbx_description
1 polymer ?
#
loop_
_entity_poly.entity_id
_entity_poly.type
_entity_poly.pdbx_seq_one_letter_code
_entity_poly.pdbx_strand_id
1 'polypeptide(L)'
;MNGVKTKTVLASAVAALLCGTAGATEPCGDFGECKVLVEINSSDGDIGFHFLMDGDNLRYGALFNPKHRKIYSYGARRELAHQFVTETFNESAEPLCWHPEPEDDEYGEPVVTLEEFIDRWMDGTYHFFAIGEGWETSYGQSELSFNLPAAPADVEWEEEEDGDDTEGEITWLAGSDLGECADEDDIAELIAEGVLPMNPANVPVAAWEVVLEPDVEDGDPLNGMNYVVRIPGDAEELEVEVPDDYLETLPDNTPAKVEVGAIGFDDNATFTEEGDICLNEDDPDEFDDFDGCGFEIEEDD
;
A
#
# COMPACT_ATOMS: atom_id res chain seq x y z
N MET A 1 25.46 -24.16 2.08
CA MET A 1 25.42 -23.07 1.09
C MET A 1 24.51 -22.05 1.75
N ASN A 2 25.03 -20.87 2.08
CA ASN A 2 24.27 -19.87 2.81
C ASN A 2 23.13 -19.42 1.90
N GLY A 3 21.90 -19.66 2.33
CA GLY A 3 20.72 -19.11 1.68
C GLY A 3 20.84 -17.60 1.71
N VAL A 4 20.91 -17.01 0.54
CA VAL A 4 20.65 -15.58 0.39
C VAL A 4 19.15 -15.48 0.63
N LYS A 5 18.73 -15.03 1.82
CA LYS A 5 17.38 -14.47 1.98
C LYS A 5 17.38 -13.22 1.12
N THR A 6 16.93 -13.34 -0.12
CA THR A 6 16.62 -12.18 -0.93
C THR A 6 15.45 -11.54 -0.20
N LYS A 7 15.70 -10.49 0.59
CA LYS A 7 14.60 -9.64 1.06
C LYS A 7 14.03 -9.02 -0.20
N THR A 8 12.94 -9.59 -0.67
CA THR A 8 12.18 -9.04 -1.78
C THR A 8 11.64 -7.72 -1.25
N VAL A 9 12.18 -6.61 -1.74
CA VAL A 9 11.59 -5.29 -1.56
C VAL A 9 10.36 -5.29 -2.46
N LEU A 10 9.27 -5.86 -1.97
CA LEU A 10 7.98 -5.88 -2.63
C LEU A 10 7.26 -4.61 -2.19
N ALA A 11 7.54 -3.53 -2.93
CA ALA A 11 6.65 -2.38 -2.97
C ALA A 11 5.35 -2.84 -3.65
N SER A 12 4.38 -3.30 -2.87
CA SER A 12 3.01 -3.63 -3.27
C SER A 12 2.14 -3.19 -2.08
N ALA A 13 1.07 -2.41 -2.24
CA ALA A 13 0.21 -2.25 -3.39
C ALA A 13 -0.14 -0.77 -3.71
N VAL A 14 0.49 -0.24 -4.78
CA VAL A 14 -0.17 0.80 -5.61
C VAL A 14 -1.22 0.19 -6.53
N ALA A 15 -2.01 -0.76 -6.03
CA ALA A 15 -3.27 -1.14 -6.68
C ALA A 15 -4.36 -0.08 -6.39
N ALA A 16 -4.19 0.70 -5.32
CA ALA A 16 -5.18 1.61 -4.75
C ALA A 16 -5.63 2.79 -5.64
N LEU A 17 -4.90 3.21 -6.68
CA LEU A 17 -5.30 4.40 -7.45
C LEU A 17 -6.10 4.13 -8.73
N LEU A 18 -6.19 2.89 -9.22
CA LEU A 18 -6.76 2.62 -10.55
C LEU A 18 -8.14 1.93 -10.54
N CYS A 19 -8.58 1.36 -9.42
CA CYS A 19 -9.87 0.66 -9.32
C CYS A 19 -10.92 1.50 -8.57
N GLY A 20 -11.60 2.37 -9.31
CA GLY A 20 -12.76 3.11 -8.79
C GLY A 20 -13.93 2.18 -8.46
N THR A 21 -14.44 2.28 -7.22
CA THR A 21 -15.83 2.67 -6.89
C THR A 21 -16.06 2.72 -5.37
N ALA A 22 -15.71 3.83 -4.71
CA ALA A 22 -16.39 4.33 -3.49
C ALA A 22 -16.06 5.81 -3.21
N GLY A 23 -15.82 6.59 -4.26
CA GLY A 23 -15.42 7.98 -4.19
C GLY A 23 -14.45 8.27 -5.31
N ALA A 24 -14.95 8.45 -6.54
CA ALA A 24 -14.16 9.17 -7.53
C ALA A 24 -13.81 10.50 -6.86
N THR A 25 -12.55 10.67 -6.49
CA THR A 25 -12.15 11.85 -5.72
C THR A 25 -12.54 13.08 -6.51
N GLU A 26 -13.13 14.06 -5.80
CA GLU A 26 -13.68 15.22 -6.47
C GLU A 26 -12.59 15.90 -7.31
N PRO A 27 -12.92 16.40 -8.51
CA PRO A 27 -11.98 17.19 -9.31
C PRO A 27 -11.28 18.24 -8.46
N CYS A 28 -9.96 18.16 -8.37
CA CYS A 28 -9.18 19.08 -7.57
C CYS A 28 -8.86 20.33 -8.42
N GLY A 29 -9.86 21.17 -8.63
CA GLY A 29 -9.74 22.33 -9.53
C GLY A 29 -9.89 21.92 -10.99
N ASP A 30 -8.84 22.14 -11.80
CA ASP A 30 -8.85 21.88 -13.25
C ASP A 30 -8.43 20.44 -13.62
N PHE A 31 -8.08 19.62 -12.62
CA PHE A 31 -7.69 18.22 -12.79
C PHE A 31 -8.87 17.29 -12.51
N GLY A 32 -8.90 16.15 -13.18
CA GLY A 32 -9.87 15.08 -12.90
C GLY A 32 -9.66 14.54 -11.49
N GLU A 33 -8.41 14.37 -11.11
CA GLU A 33 -7.96 14.00 -9.77
C GLU A 33 -6.56 14.55 -9.51
N CYS A 34 -6.28 14.94 -8.27
CA CYS A 34 -4.93 15.12 -7.79
C CYS A 34 -4.87 14.87 -6.30
N LYS A 35 -3.82 14.16 -5.89
CA LYS A 35 -3.66 13.68 -4.52
C LYS A 35 -2.23 13.78 -4.09
N VAL A 36 -2.05 13.98 -2.80
CA VAL A 36 -0.81 13.71 -2.08
C VAL A 36 -1.20 12.91 -0.85
N LEU A 37 -0.51 11.82 -0.57
CA LEU A 37 -0.81 10.95 0.58
C LEU A 37 0.47 10.32 1.12
N VAL A 38 0.36 9.79 2.34
CA VAL A 38 1.37 8.94 2.96
C VAL A 38 0.84 7.52 3.04
N GLU A 39 1.69 6.57 2.72
CA GLU A 39 1.45 5.14 2.88
C GLU A 39 2.53 4.57 3.81
N ILE A 40 2.15 3.59 4.63
CA ILE A 40 3.06 2.83 5.48
C ILE A 40 2.81 1.35 5.21
N ASN A 41 3.85 0.60 4.89
CA ASN A 41 3.84 -0.84 5.05
C ASN A 41 4.22 -1.15 6.50
N SER A 42 3.25 -1.56 7.32
CA SER A 42 3.49 -1.80 8.73
C SER A 42 4.17 -3.13 9.02
N SER A 43 4.14 -4.09 8.09
CA SER A 43 4.86 -5.36 8.21
C SER A 43 6.35 -5.20 7.89
N ASP A 44 6.69 -4.47 6.84
CA ASP A 44 8.09 -4.22 6.45
C ASP A 44 8.69 -2.98 7.13
N GLY A 45 7.83 -2.11 7.67
CA GLY A 45 8.22 -0.89 8.35
C GLY A 45 8.89 0.09 7.41
N ASP A 46 8.26 0.37 6.28
CA ASP A 46 8.65 1.45 5.37
C ASP A 46 7.55 2.50 5.23
N ILE A 47 7.92 3.64 4.63
CA ILE A 47 7.01 4.78 4.53
C ILE A 47 7.19 5.54 3.21
N GLY A 48 6.08 5.70 2.49
CA GLY A 48 6.02 6.29 1.17
C GLY A 48 5.30 7.65 1.14
N PHE A 49 5.77 8.56 0.27
CA PHE A 49 5.03 9.75 -0.16
C PHE A 49 4.56 9.56 -1.60
N HIS A 50 3.25 9.61 -1.83
CA HIS A 50 2.64 9.31 -3.10
C HIS A 50 1.96 10.58 -3.62
N PHE A 51 1.97 10.77 -4.94
CA PHE A 51 1.13 11.78 -5.55
C PHE A 51 0.59 11.35 -6.91
N LEU A 52 -0.64 11.78 -7.19
CA LEU A 52 -1.32 11.59 -8.45
C LEU A 52 -1.67 12.93 -9.08
N MET A 53 -1.54 12.99 -10.40
CA MET A 53 -2.01 14.09 -11.25
C MET A 53 -2.73 13.50 -12.47
N ASP A 54 -4.06 13.53 -12.47
CA ASP A 54 -4.90 13.16 -13.60
C ASP A 54 -5.48 14.41 -14.26
N GLY A 55 -5.08 14.68 -15.50
CA GLY A 55 -5.54 15.82 -16.27
C GLY A 55 -5.54 15.59 -17.76
N ASP A 56 -6.40 16.34 -18.47
CA ASP A 56 -6.56 16.15 -19.90
C ASP A 56 -5.40 16.73 -20.71
N ASN A 57 -4.72 15.86 -21.46
CA ASN A 57 -3.74 16.24 -22.49
C ASN A 57 -2.57 17.12 -21.99
N LEU A 58 -1.89 16.70 -20.95
CA LEU A 58 -0.77 17.41 -20.34
C LEU A 58 0.53 17.31 -21.15
N ARG A 59 1.20 18.45 -21.38
CA ARG A 59 2.57 18.53 -21.92
C ARG A 59 3.61 18.66 -20.81
N TYR A 60 3.22 19.23 -19.69
CA TYR A 60 4.07 19.55 -18.55
C TYR A 60 3.23 19.48 -17.29
N GLY A 61 3.79 18.90 -16.22
CA GLY A 61 3.21 18.89 -14.89
C GLY A 61 4.24 19.27 -13.84
N ALA A 62 3.81 19.92 -12.77
CA ALA A 62 4.64 20.26 -11.62
C ALA A 62 3.83 20.19 -10.31
N LEU A 63 4.52 19.79 -9.25
CA LEU A 63 4.02 19.76 -7.88
C LEU A 63 4.81 20.76 -7.02
N PHE A 64 4.09 21.53 -6.22
CA PHE A 64 4.63 22.50 -5.29
C PHE A 64 4.20 22.15 -3.88
N ASN A 65 5.13 22.24 -2.94
CA ASN A 65 4.87 22.00 -1.53
C ASN A 65 4.13 23.19 -0.87
N PRO A 66 3.69 23.08 0.40
CA PRO A 66 2.98 24.14 1.11
C PRO A 66 3.76 25.47 1.24
N LYS A 67 5.09 25.44 1.12
CA LYS A 67 5.95 26.63 1.06
C LYS A 67 6.13 27.17 -0.36
N HIS A 68 5.30 26.74 -1.31
CA HIS A 68 5.33 27.08 -2.74
C HIS A 68 6.67 26.77 -3.44
N ARG A 69 7.44 25.81 -2.91
CA ARG A 69 8.66 25.33 -3.58
C ARG A 69 8.28 24.18 -4.50
N LYS A 70 8.75 24.24 -5.75
CA LYS A 70 8.58 23.15 -6.69
C LYS A 70 9.42 21.95 -6.24
N ILE A 71 8.77 20.80 -6.01
CA ILE A 71 9.41 19.56 -5.55
C ILE A 71 9.45 18.50 -6.65
N TYR A 72 8.55 18.59 -7.63
CA TYR A 72 8.53 17.69 -8.78
C TYR A 72 8.13 18.43 -10.06
N SER A 73 8.64 17.96 -11.21
CA SER A 73 8.06 18.29 -12.51
C SER A 73 8.52 17.34 -13.61
N TYR A 74 7.63 17.08 -14.57
CA TYR A 74 7.94 16.36 -15.80
C TYR A 74 7.58 17.21 -17.03
N GLY A 75 8.06 16.79 -18.19
CA GLY A 75 7.62 17.36 -19.47
C GLY A 75 7.67 16.31 -20.58
N ALA A 76 6.55 16.12 -21.26
CA ALA A 76 6.45 15.23 -22.40
C ALA A 76 7.38 15.74 -23.53
N ARG A 77 8.10 14.83 -24.18
CA ARG A 77 9.06 15.16 -25.24
C ARG A 77 8.77 14.39 -26.52
N ARG A 78 9.14 14.99 -27.65
CA ARG A 78 9.05 14.42 -28.98
C ARG A 78 7.64 13.89 -29.28
N GLU A 79 7.50 12.63 -29.70
CA GLU A 79 6.23 12.01 -30.07
C GLU A 79 5.20 12.09 -28.94
N LEU A 80 5.62 11.86 -27.69
CA LEU A 80 4.74 11.97 -26.53
C LEU A 80 4.24 13.41 -26.30
N ALA A 81 4.97 14.44 -26.72
CA ALA A 81 4.49 15.83 -26.66
C ALA A 81 3.36 16.15 -27.65
N HIS A 82 3.02 15.20 -28.53
CA HIS A 82 1.88 15.27 -29.45
C HIS A 82 0.74 14.32 -29.07
N GLN A 83 1.02 13.34 -28.20
CA GLN A 83 0.02 12.41 -27.65
C GLN A 83 -0.46 12.82 -26.26
N PHE A 84 0.35 13.66 -25.58
CA PHE A 84 0.10 14.16 -24.24
C PHE A 84 0.13 13.07 -23.16
N VAL A 85 0.35 13.49 -21.92
CA VAL A 85 0.22 12.67 -20.72
C VAL A 85 -1.16 12.95 -20.14
N THR A 86 -1.90 11.91 -19.78
CA THR A 86 -3.20 12.07 -19.12
C THR A 86 -3.07 11.93 -17.62
N GLU A 87 -2.25 10.98 -17.17
CA GLU A 87 -2.10 10.68 -15.76
C GLU A 87 -0.63 10.54 -15.41
N THR A 88 -0.28 10.92 -14.19
CA THR A 88 1.01 10.58 -13.62
C THR A 88 0.82 10.23 -12.16
N PHE A 89 1.13 8.98 -11.83
CA PHE A 89 1.32 8.50 -10.49
C PHE A 89 2.82 8.39 -10.20
N ASN A 90 3.28 8.91 -9.06
CA ASN A 90 4.65 8.68 -8.61
C ASN A 90 4.67 8.52 -7.10
N GLU A 91 5.72 7.83 -6.68
CA GLU A 91 6.01 7.49 -5.30
C GLU A 91 7.45 7.89 -4.98
N SER A 92 7.70 8.25 -3.72
CA SER A 92 9.07 8.33 -3.23
C SER A 92 9.62 6.93 -3.03
N ALA A 93 10.95 6.76 -3.07
CA ALA A 93 11.53 5.56 -2.47
C ALA A 93 11.11 5.47 -0.99
N GLU A 94 10.83 4.26 -0.52
CA GLU A 94 10.28 3.95 0.80
C GLU A 94 11.44 3.56 1.73
N PRO A 95 11.99 4.52 2.51
CA PRO A 95 12.97 4.18 3.52
C PRO A 95 12.31 3.42 4.67
N LEU A 96 13.10 2.61 5.36
CA LEU A 96 12.69 2.07 6.66
C LEU A 96 12.38 3.23 7.63
N CYS A 97 11.23 3.14 8.29
CA CYS A 97 10.77 4.09 9.30
C CYS A 97 11.21 3.71 10.72
N TRP A 98 11.76 2.50 10.90
CA TRP A 98 12.28 1.98 12.16
C TRP A 98 13.79 1.80 12.10
N HIS A 99 14.41 1.77 13.29
CA HIS A 99 15.84 1.53 13.40
C HIS A 99 16.10 0.03 13.56
N PRO A 100 16.58 -0.68 12.51
CA PRO A 100 17.06 -2.04 12.69
C PRO A 100 18.17 -2.08 13.73
N GLU A 101 18.20 -3.16 14.52
CA GLU A 101 19.27 -3.33 15.49
C GLU A 101 20.63 -3.26 14.77
N PRO A 102 21.71 -2.78 15.43
CA PRO A 102 23.01 -2.58 14.80
C PRO A 102 23.66 -3.84 14.19
N GLU A 103 23.10 -5.03 14.45
CA GLU A 103 23.57 -6.30 13.89
C GLU A 103 22.85 -6.67 12.58
N ASP A 104 21.72 -6.02 12.28
CA ASP A 104 20.89 -6.25 11.08
C ASP A 104 21.22 -5.26 9.94
N ASP A 105 22.13 -4.31 10.18
CA ASP A 105 22.52 -3.24 9.24
C ASP A 105 23.49 -3.67 8.12
N GLU A 106 23.51 -4.95 7.75
CA GLU A 106 24.53 -5.55 6.85
C GLU A 106 24.70 -4.78 5.51
N TYR A 107 23.69 -4.00 5.11
CA TYR A 107 23.68 -3.20 3.88
C TYR A 107 23.55 -1.68 4.05
N GLY A 108 23.40 -1.16 5.28
CA GLY A 108 23.36 0.28 5.53
C GLY A 108 22.25 1.03 4.79
N GLU A 109 21.07 0.41 4.68
CA GLU A 109 19.84 1.01 4.16
C GLU A 109 19.59 2.36 4.87
N PRO A 110 19.23 3.43 4.14
CA PRO A 110 18.96 4.72 4.75
C PRO A 110 17.64 4.67 5.54
N VAL A 111 17.75 4.59 6.87
CA VAL A 111 16.60 4.78 7.77
C VAL A 111 16.18 6.25 7.75
N VAL A 112 14.87 6.48 7.73
CA VAL A 112 14.25 7.80 7.93
C VAL A 112 13.13 7.60 8.93
N THR A 113 13.35 7.98 10.18
CA THR A 113 12.33 7.79 11.22
C THR A 113 11.03 8.51 10.85
N LEU A 114 9.91 8.09 11.46
CA LEU A 114 8.63 8.75 11.24
C LEU A 114 8.68 10.27 11.48
N GLU A 115 9.37 10.72 12.53
CA GLU A 115 9.61 12.14 12.79
C GLU A 115 10.40 12.81 11.65
N GLU A 116 11.49 12.20 11.19
CA GLU A 116 12.29 12.74 10.08
C GLU A 116 11.53 12.79 8.76
N PHE A 117 10.64 11.82 8.53
CA PHE A 117 9.77 11.76 7.36
C PHE A 117 8.74 12.90 7.40
N ILE A 118 8.05 13.09 8.54
CA ILE A 118 7.10 14.18 8.76
C ILE A 118 7.79 15.55 8.64
N ASP A 119 9.01 15.70 9.15
CA ASP A 119 9.77 16.95 8.99
C ASP A 119 10.17 17.23 7.53
N ARG A 120 10.39 16.17 6.74
CA ARG A 120 10.73 16.26 5.31
C ARG A 120 9.52 16.66 4.48
N TRP A 121 8.37 16.05 4.75
CA TRP A 121 7.12 16.24 4.04
C TRP A 121 6.20 17.11 4.88
N MET A 122 6.04 18.38 4.52
CA MET A 122 5.23 19.29 5.35
C MET A 122 3.75 19.00 5.18
N ASP A 123 2.99 19.08 6.27
CA ASP A 123 1.54 19.13 6.25
C ASP A 123 1.03 20.40 5.53
N GLY A 124 -0.20 20.32 5.02
CA GLY A 124 -0.93 21.40 4.40
C GLY A 124 -1.06 21.30 2.87
N THR A 125 -1.39 22.42 2.24
CA THR A 125 -1.83 22.45 0.85
C THR A 125 -0.67 22.27 -0.16
N TYR A 126 -0.66 21.16 -0.87
CA TYR A 126 0.16 20.96 -2.06
C TYR A 126 -0.56 21.49 -3.29
N HIS A 127 0.20 22.07 -4.21
CA HIS A 127 -0.36 22.72 -5.41
C HIS A 127 0.14 22.05 -6.67
N PHE A 128 -0.80 21.73 -7.55
CA PHE A 128 -0.60 21.13 -8.85
C PHE A 128 -0.68 22.20 -9.93
N PHE A 129 0.23 22.14 -10.89
CA PHE A 129 0.23 23.00 -12.06
C PHE A 129 0.55 22.18 -13.30
N ALA A 130 -0.22 22.36 -14.36
CA ALA A 130 0.07 21.73 -15.63
C ALA A 130 -0.12 22.68 -16.81
N ILE A 131 0.51 22.32 -17.93
CA ILE A 131 0.31 22.97 -19.22
C ILE A 131 -0.17 21.92 -20.20
N GLY A 132 -1.36 22.11 -20.76
CA GLY A 132 -2.02 21.19 -21.67
C GLY A 132 -1.83 21.51 -23.16
N GLU A 133 -2.77 21.05 -23.97
CA GLU A 133 -2.90 21.46 -25.37
C GLU A 133 -3.09 22.98 -25.49
N GLY A 134 -2.59 23.58 -26.58
CA GLY A 134 -2.79 25.02 -26.80
C GLY A 134 -2.06 25.95 -25.83
N TRP A 135 -1.22 25.42 -24.93
CA TRP A 135 -0.59 26.14 -23.81
C TRP A 135 -1.58 26.61 -22.74
N GLU A 136 -2.73 25.94 -22.63
CA GLU A 136 -3.67 26.15 -21.53
C GLU A 136 -3.05 25.69 -20.20
N THR A 137 -3.33 26.42 -19.13
CA THR A 137 -2.80 26.14 -17.79
C THR A 137 -3.90 25.57 -16.91
N SER A 138 -3.59 24.49 -16.20
CA SER A 138 -4.46 23.89 -15.19
C SER A 138 -3.86 24.05 -13.80
N TYR A 139 -4.73 24.24 -12.81
CA TYR A 139 -4.36 24.37 -11.40
C TYR A 139 -5.20 23.42 -10.54
N GLY A 140 -4.54 22.82 -9.55
CA GLY A 140 -5.19 21.96 -8.57
C GLY A 140 -4.51 22.03 -7.22
N GLN A 141 -5.16 21.47 -6.22
CA GLN A 141 -4.62 21.44 -4.86
C GLN A 141 -5.12 20.20 -4.12
N SER A 142 -4.27 19.66 -3.26
CA SER A 142 -4.59 18.57 -2.33
C SER A 142 -4.01 18.91 -0.97
N GLU A 143 -4.73 18.60 0.09
CA GLU A 143 -4.21 18.70 1.46
C GLU A 143 -3.43 17.43 1.79
N LEU A 144 -2.28 17.58 2.46
CA LEU A 144 -1.60 16.49 3.14
C LEU A 144 -1.79 16.68 4.65
N SER A 145 -2.26 15.67 5.35
CA SER A 145 -2.24 15.60 6.81
C SER A 145 -1.36 14.43 7.25
N PHE A 146 -1.06 14.36 8.55
CA PHE A 146 -0.47 13.18 9.17
C PHE A 146 -1.46 12.48 10.09
N ASN A 147 -2.74 12.50 9.71
CA ASN A 147 -3.74 11.61 10.30
C ASN A 147 -3.53 10.23 9.67
N LEU A 148 -2.62 9.46 10.26
CA LEU A 148 -2.28 8.10 9.81
C LEU A 148 -3.20 7.11 10.53
N PRO A 149 -4.01 6.30 9.81
CA PRO A 149 -4.81 5.25 10.43
C PRO A 149 -3.91 4.21 11.09
N ALA A 150 -4.42 3.51 12.10
CA ALA A 150 -3.68 2.39 12.66
C ALA A 150 -3.56 1.26 11.64
N ALA A 151 -2.44 0.54 11.68
CA ALA A 151 -2.24 -0.70 10.95
C ALA A 151 -3.36 -1.71 11.27
N PRO A 152 -3.89 -2.45 10.30
CA PRO A 152 -4.64 -3.66 10.62
C PRO A 152 -3.82 -4.61 11.48
N ALA A 153 -4.45 -5.28 12.43
CA ALA A 153 -3.82 -6.27 13.29
C ALA A 153 -4.38 -7.65 12.98
N ASP A 154 -3.64 -8.70 13.31
CA ASP A 154 -4.08 -10.10 13.19
C ASP A 154 -4.67 -10.39 11.79
N VAL A 155 -3.93 -10.02 10.74
CA VAL A 155 -4.32 -10.34 9.35
C VAL A 155 -4.08 -11.82 9.13
N GLU A 156 -5.13 -12.56 8.78
CA GLU A 156 -5.09 -14.01 8.66
C GLU A 156 -5.76 -14.46 7.35
N TRP A 157 -5.26 -15.57 6.81
CA TRP A 157 -5.85 -16.30 5.69
C TRP A 157 -6.28 -17.68 6.17
N GLU A 158 -7.54 -18.04 5.92
CA GLU A 158 -8.08 -19.37 6.22
C GLU A 158 -8.71 -19.97 4.96
N GLU A 159 -8.43 -21.26 4.69
CA GLU A 159 -9.15 -22.04 3.69
C GLU A 159 -10.11 -23.02 4.39
N GLU A 160 -11.39 -22.97 4.03
CA GLU A 160 -12.39 -23.94 4.47
C GLU A 160 -12.82 -24.86 3.31
N GLU A 161 -12.76 -26.17 3.54
CA GLU A 161 -13.34 -27.16 2.62
C GLU A 161 -14.85 -27.32 2.88
N ASP A 162 -15.72 -26.83 1.99
CA ASP A 162 -17.16 -27.18 1.97
C ASP A 162 -17.48 -28.22 0.88
N GLY A 163 -17.05 -29.45 1.15
CA GLY A 163 -17.39 -30.60 0.31
C GLY A 163 -16.43 -30.82 -0.85
N ASP A 164 -16.80 -30.37 -2.06
CA ASP A 164 -15.95 -30.45 -3.27
C ASP A 164 -15.42 -29.05 -3.67
N ASP A 165 -15.80 -28.00 -2.92
CA ASP A 165 -15.46 -26.59 -3.17
C ASP A 165 -14.54 -26.10 -2.02
N THR A 166 -13.57 -25.23 -2.35
CA THR A 166 -12.66 -24.58 -1.38
C THR A 166 -13.03 -23.11 -1.31
N GLU A 167 -13.40 -22.64 -0.12
CA GLU A 167 -13.68 -21.23 0.16
C GLU A 167 -12.49 -20.62 0.90
N GLY A 168 -12.02 -19.47 0.46
CA GLY A 168 -10.92 -18.75 1.11
C GLY A 168 -11.43 -17.50 1.82
N GLU A 169 -11.02 -17.29 3.06
CA GLU A 169 -11.42 -16.14 3.87
C GLU A 169 -10.19 -15.34 4.34
N ILE A 170 -10.27 -14.02 4.19
CA ILE A 170 -9.28 -13.08 4.74
C ILE A 170 -9.94 -12.37 5.92
N THR A 171 -9.35 -12.47 7.11
CA THR A 171 -9.84 -11.78 8.31
C THR A 171 -8.80 -10.84 8.89
N TRP A 172 -9.24 -9.81 9.62
CA TRP A 172 -8.35 -8.92 10.36
C TRP A 172 -9.05 -8.24 11.53
N LEU A 173 -8.27 -7.67 12.43
CA LEU A 173 -8.70 -6.74 13.46
C LEU A 173 -8.27 -5.31 13.15
N ALA A 174 -9.01 -4.34 13.68
CA ALA A 174 -8.53 -2.97 13.73
C ALA A 174 -7.38 -2.87 14.74
N GLY A 175 -6.19 -2.42 14.30
CA GLY A 175 -5.05 -2.27 15.20
C GLY A 175 -5.06 -0.97 16.00
N SER A 176 -3.97 -0.76 16.73
CA SER A 176 -3.79 0.38 17.65
C SER A 176 -2.56 1.24 17.35
N ASP A 177 -1.65 0.78 16.50
CA ASP A 177 -0.35 1.41 16.23
C ASP A 177 -0.01 1.46 14.73
N LEU A 178 1.26 1.70 14.37
CA LEU A 178 1.73 1.76 12.98
C LEU A 178 2.62 0.56 12.62
N GLY A 179 2.45 -0.56 13.33
CA GLY A 179 3.31 -1.75 13.25
C GLY A 179 4.77 -1.42 13.47
N GLU A 180 5.65 -1.95 12.60
CA GLU A 180 7.10 -1.79 12.73
C GLU A 180 7.55 -0.32 12.77
N CYS A 181 6.78 0.61 12.18
CA CYS A 181 7.16 2.04 12.20
C CYS A 181 7.11 2.70 13.58
N ALA A 182 6.15 2.32 14.42
CA ALA A 182 5.97 2.89 15.75
C ALA A 182 4.94 2.08 16.54
N ASP A 183 5.36 1.55 17.68
CA ASP A 183 4.49 0.86 18.63
C ASP A 183 3.66 1.84 19.50
N GLU A 184 2.83 1.30 20.41
CA GLU A 184 2.00 2.13 21.29
C GLU A 184 2.79 3.11 22.19
N ASP A 185 3.98 2.72 22.65
CA ASP A 185 4.83 3.55 23.52
C ASP A 185 5.47 4.67 22.69
N ASP A 186 5.98 4.35 21.49
CA ASP A 186 6.53 5.33 20.54
C ASP A 186 5.46 6.34 20.12
N ILE A 187 4.25 5.89 19.80
CA ILE A 187 3.12 6.76 19.44
C ILE A 187 2.80 7.75 20.56
N ALA A 188 2.81 7.29 21.82
CA ALA A 188 2.54 8.15 22.96
C ALA A 188 3.60 9.28 23.07
N GLU A 189 4.87 8.97 22.79
CA GLU A 189 5.95 9.95 22.75
C GLU A 189 5.78 10.92 21.57
N LEU A 190 5.57 10.42 20.35
CA LEU A 190 5.37 11.23 19.15
C LEU A 190 4.21 12.23 19.28
N ILE A 191 3.12 11.84 19.92
CA ILE A 191 2.00 12.73 20.23
C ILE A 191 2.38 13.76 21.29
N ALA A 192 3.09 13.34 22.34
CA ALA A 192 3.51 14.24 23.42
C ALA A 192 4.47 15.33 22.90
N GLU A 193 5.28 15.00 21.91
CA GLU A 193 6.18 15.92 21.21
C GLU A 193 5.48 16.75 20.13
N GLY A 194 4.27 16.35 19.72
CA GLY A 194 3.47 17.03 18.71
C GLY A 194 3.90 16.72 17.28
N VAL A 195 4.60 15.60 17.07
CA VAL A 195 4.95 15.05 15.76
C VAL A 195 3.70 14.50 15.09
N LEU A 196 2.95 13.64 15.81
CA LEU A 196 1.65 13.15 15.35
C LEU A 196 0.51 14.03 15.87
N PRO A 197 -0.50 14.35 15.03
CA PRO A 197 -1.63 15.17 15.43
C PRO A 197 -2.59 14.46 16.38
N MET A 198 -2.66 13.12 16.28
CA MET A 198 -3.49 12.26 17.12
C MET A 198 -2.96 10.82 17.12
N ASN A 199 -3.49 9.99 18.02
CA ASN A 199 -3.16 8.58 18.07
C ASN A 199 -3.83 7.84 16.88
N PRO A 200 -3.10 6.96 16.15
CA PRO A 200 -3.58 6.24 14.97
C PRO A 200 -4.90 5.49 15.18
N ALA A 201 -5.10 4.86 16.34
CA ALA A 201 -6.33 4.17 16.70
C ALA A 201 -7.58 5.10 16.77
N ASN A 202 -7.37 6.42 16.77
CA ASN A 202 -8.44 7.42 16.79
C ASN A 202 -8.65 8.08 15.41
N VAL A 203 -7.83 7.76 14.41
CA VAL A 203 -8.03 8.21 13.03
C VAL A 203 -9.13 7.35 12.41
N PRO A 204 -10.25 7.95 11.96
CA PRO A 204 -11.33 7.18 11.36
C PRO A 204 -10.90 6.56 10.03
N VAL A 205 -11.09 5.25 9.91
CA VAL A 205 -10.95 4.52 8.65
C VAL A 205 -12.14 4.85 7.76
N ALA A 206 -11.87 5.30 6.54
CA ALA A 206 -12.86 5.57 5.51
C ALA A 206 -13.19 4.30 4.71
N ALA A 207 -12.17 3.49 4.44
CA ALA A 207 -12.29 2.20 3.76
C ALA A 207 -11.19 1.25 4.22
N TRP A 208 -11.50 -0.04 4.18
CA TRP A 208 -10.49 -1.09 4.18
C TRP A 208 -10.27 -1.54 2.75
N GLU A 209 -9.02 -1.75 2.36
CA GLU A 209 -8.65 -2.40 1.11
C GLU A 209 -8.05 -3.76 1.44
N VAL A 210 -8.51 -4.81 0.76
CA VAL A 210 -8.01 -6.16 0.93
C VAL A 210 -7.50 -6.63 -0.41
N VAL A 211 -6.25 -7.09 -0.44
CA VAL A 211 -5.53 -7.55 -1.62
C VAL A 211 -5.06 -8.97 -1.37
N LEU A 212 -5.36 -9.87 -2.29
CA LEU A 212 -4.71 -11.18 -2.39
C LEU A 212 -3.87 -11.19 -3.66
N GLU A 213 -2.56 -11.29 -3.48
CA GLU A 213 -1.55 -11.27 -4.55
C GLU A 213 -0.88 -12.64 -4.68
N PRO A 214 -1.07 -13.35 -5.81
CA PRO A 214 -0.30 -14.54 -6.13
C PRO A 214 1.19 -14.20 -6.39
N ASP A 215 2.10 -14.76 -5.59
CA ASP A 215 3.56 -14.60 -5.74
C ASP A 215 4.13 -15.69 -6.66
N VAL A 216 4.03 -15.43 -7.96
CA VAL A 216 4.51 -16.33 -9.02
C VAL A 216 5.86 -15.87 -9.57
N GLU A 217 6.95 -16.27 -8.91
CA GLU A 217 8.33 -15.83 -9.21
C GLU A 217 8.80 -16.02 -10.67
N ASP A 218 8.20 -16.92 -11.46
CA ASP A 218 8.66 -17.21 -12.83
C ASP A 218 7.50 -17.40 -13.82
N GLY A 219 7.25 -16.36 -14.63
CA GLY A 219 6.36 -16.46 -15.78
C GLY A 219 4.89 -16.49 -15.40
N ASP A 220 4.50 -15.63 -14.47
CA ASP A 220 3.15 -15.21 -14.11
C ASP A 220 2.08 -15.66 -15.13
N PRO A 221 1.44 -16.82 -14.89
CA PRO A 221 0.47 -17.38 -15.80
C PRO A 221 -0.81 -16.53 -15.90
N LEU A 222 -1.00 -15.57 -14.99
CA LEU A 222 -2.22 -14.78 -14.83
C LEU A 222 -2.04 -13.33 -15.29
N ASN A 223 -0.81 -12.87 -15.52
CA ASN A 223 -0.44 -11.47 -15.76
C ASN A 223 -0.83 -10.53 -14.59
N GLY A 224 -0.68 -10.98 -13.35
CA GLY A 224 -0.82 -10.15 -12.16
C GLY A 224 -2.29 -9.85 -11.87
N MET A 225 -3.16 -10.85 -12.00
CA MET A 225 -4.53 -10.71 -11.55
C MET A 225 -4.53 -10.83 -10.03
N ASN A 226 -4.49 -9.69 -9.35
CA ASN A 226 -4.73 -9.60 -7.92
C ASN A 226 -6.24 -9.59 -7.66
N TYR A 227 -6.69 -10.23 -6.59
CA TYR A 227 -8.02 -10.01 -6.07
C TYR A 227 -7.98 -8.80 -5.15
N VAL A 228 -8.76 -7.76 -5.48
CA VAL A 228 -8.79 -6.50 -4.74
C VAL A 228 -10.23 -6.15 -4.43
N VAL A 229 -10.55 -6.00 -3.14
CA VAL A 229 -11.84 -5.52 -2.67
C VAL A 229 -11.67 -4.32 -1.75
N ARG A 230 -12.63 -3.41 -1.79
CA ARG A 230 -12.76 -2.33 -0.81
C ARG A 230 -14.06 -2.47 -0.05
N ILE A 231 -13.96 -2.45 1.27
CA ILE A 231 -15.12 -2.42 2.15
C ILE A 231 -15.18 -1.10 2.95
N PRO A 232 -16.38 -0.63 3.34
CA PRO A 232 -16.51 0.59 4.13
C PRO A 232 -15.74 0.51 5.45
N GLY A 233 -15.13 1.61 5.88
CA GLY A 233 -14.39 1.65 7.15
C GLY A 233 -15.25 1.43 8.40
N ASP A 234 -16.58 1.53 8.27
CA ASP A 234 -17.57 1.24 9.32
C ASP A 234 -18.26 -0.12 9.15
N ALA A 235 -17.67 -1.05 8.39
CA ALA A 235 -18.14 -2.42 8.27
C ALA A 235 -18.29 -3.09 9.65
N GLU A 236 -19.35 -3.88 9.82
CA GLU A 236 -19.61 -4.62 11.07
C GLU A 236 -18.72 -5.87 11.20
N GLU A 237 -18.31 -6.42 10.05
CA GLU A 237 -17.48 -7.61 9.89
C GLU A 237 -16.19 -7.17 9.16
N LEU A 238 -15.04 -7.62 9.67
CA LEU A 238 -13.70 -7.34 9.12
C LEU A 238 -13.16 -8.64 8.51
N GLU A 239 -13.91 -9.14 7.55
CA GLU A 239 -13.64 -10.36 6.81
C GLU A 239 -14.04 -10.19 5.35
N VAL A 240 -13.38 -10.93 4.47
CA VAL A 240 -13.67 -10.98 3.04
C VAL A 240 -13.53 -12.42 2.56
N GLU A 241 -14.62 -12.94 2.01
CA GLU A 241 -14.61 -14.16 1.21
C GLU A 241 -13.95 -13.88 -0.16
N VAL A 242 -12.97 -14.70 -0.53
CA VAL A 242 -12.36 -14.74 -1.85
C VAL A 242 -13.15 -15.70 -2.72
N PRO A 243 -13.69 -15.27 -3.88
CA PRO A 243 -14.52 -16.13 -4.71
C PRO A 243 -13.78 -17.38 -5.20
N ASP A 244 -14.43 -18.53 -5.10
CA ASP A 244 -13.89 -19.82 -5.55
C ASP A 244 -13.53 -19.77 -7.05
N ASP A 245 -14.32 -19.04 -7.85
CA ASP A 245 -14.06 -18.92 -9.29
C ASP A 245 -12.76 -18.16 -9.61
N TYR A 246 -12.26 -17.35 -8.68
CA TYR A 246 -10.94 -16.75 -8.73
C TYR A 246 -9.87 -17.77 -8.31
N LEU A 247 -10.04 -18.45 -7.17
CA LEU A 247 -9.09 -19.44 -6.65
C LEU A 247 -8.88 -20.61 -7.64
N GLU A 248 -9.96 -21.12 -8.25
CA GLU A 248 -9.91 -22.15 -9.30
C GLU A 248 -9.12 -21.73 -10.55
N THR A 249 -8.88 -20.43 -10.76
CA THR A 249 -8.05 -19.96 -11.88
C THR A 249 -6.56 -20.03 -11.59
N LEU A 250 -6.19 -20.09 -10.31
CA LEU A 250 -4.80 -20.17 -9.86
C LEU A 250 -4.30 -21.62 -10.03
N PRO A 251 -3.04 -21.83 -10.43
CA PRO A 251 -2.43 -23.16 -10.38
C PRO A 251 -2.45 -23.76 -8.97
N ASP A 252 -2.39 -25.08 -8.88
CA ASP A 252 -2.17 -25.77 -7.60
C ASP A 252 -0.81 -25.35 -7.01
N ASN A 253 -0.73 -25.28 -5.67
CA ASN A 253 0.43 -24.83 -4.92
C ASN A 253 0.94 -23.44 -5.35
N THR A 254 0.03 -22.47 -5.43
CA THR A 254 0.38 -21.09 -5.78
C THR A 254 0.79 -20.32 -4.52
N PRO A 255 2.05 -19.84 -4.42
CA PRO A 255 2.43 -18.96 -3.32
C PRO A 255 1.62 -17.67 -3.41
N ALA A 256 1.23 -17.10 -2.28
CA ALA A 256 0.48 -15.88 -2.24
C ALA A 256 0.81 -15.05 -1.00
N LYS A 257 0.37 -13.79 -1.05
CA LYS A 257 0.42 -12.82 0.03
C LYS A 257 -0.93 -12.14 0.14
N VAL A 258 -1.37 -11.92 1.38
CA VAL A 258 -2.53 -11.10 1.70
C VAL A 258 -2.04 -9.75 2.22
N GLU A 259 -2.66 -8.67 1.77
CA GLU A 259 -2.44 -7.33 2.30
C GLU A 259 -3.78 -6.72 2.68
N VAL A 260 -3.89 -6.18 3.89
CA VAL A 260 -5.02 -5.39 4.34
C VAL A 260 -4.55 -3.98 4.59
N GLY A 261 -5.28 -2.99 4.08
CA GLY A 261 -4.99 -1.57 4.23
C GLY A 261 -6.09 -0.84 4.97
N ALA A 262 -5.73 -0.12 6.02
CA ALA A 262 -6.59 0.90 6.62
C ALA A 262 -6.40 2.21 5.88
N ILE A 263 -7.45 2.74 5.24
CA ILE A 263 -7.40 4.00 4.47
C ILE A 263 -8.19 5.09 5.20
N GLY A 264 -7.53 6.19 5.57
CA GLY A 264 -8.17 7.35 6.21
C GLY A 264 -8.96 8.23 5.22
N PHE A 265 -9.77 9.16 5.76
CA PHE A 265 -10.53 10.11 4.92
C PHE A 265 -9.67 11.10 4.12
N ASP A 266 -8.42 11.26 4.51
CA ASP A 266 -7.43 12.09 3.80
C ASP A 266 -6.56 11.23 2.85
N ASP A 267 -6.98 9.99 2.54
CA ASP A 267 -6.31 8.98 1.72
C ASP A 267 -4.96 8.47 2.25
N ASN A 268 -4.47 8.94 3.40
CA ASN A 268 -3.34 8.30 4.08
C ASN A 268 -3.71 6.86 4.44
N ALA A 269 -2.77 5.94 4.27
CA ALA A 269 -3.00 4.53 4.44
C ALA A 269 -1.89 3.84 5.26
N THR A 270 -2.25 2.72 5.87
CA THR A 270 -1.31 1.82 6.54
C THR A 270 -1.73 0.39 6.23
N PHE A 271 -0.81 -0.41 5.71
CA PHE A 271 -1.04 -1.76 5.20
C PHE A 271 -0.26 -2.79 6.02
N THR A 272 -0.96 -3.82 6.46
CA THR A 272 -0.38 -5.01 7.08
C THR A 272 -0.48 -6.16 6.11
N GLU A 273 0.61 -6.89 5.99
CA GLU A 273 0.75 -8.03 5.10
C GLU A 273 0.93 -9.32 5.90
N GLU A 274 0.32 -10.39 5.39
CA GLU A 274 0.56 -11.78 5.79
C GLU A 274 1.09 -12.54 4.56
N GLY A 275 2.27 -13.13 4.71
CA GLY A 275 2.99 -13.82 3.63
C GLY A 275 2.98 -15.34 3.80
N ASP A 276 3.76 -16.02 2.96
CA ASP A 276 3.96 -17.47 3.00
C ASP A 276 2.65 -18.30 2.95
N ILE A 277 1.66 -17.82 2.19
CA ILE A 277 0.39 -18.52 1.97
C ILE A 277 0.53 -19.47 0.77
N CYS A 278 0.06 -20.71 0.91
CA CYS A 278 0.00 -21.66 -0.21
C CYS A 278 -1.45 -21.92 -0.62
N LEU A 279 -1.83 -21.42 -1.80
CA LEU A 279 -3.18 -21.57 -2.34
C LEU A 279 -3.33 -22.87 -3.14
N ASN A 280 -4.51 -23.48 -3.05
CA ASN A 280 -4.87 -24.71 -3.77
C ASN A 280 -3.86 -25.84 -3.52
N GLU A 281 -3.61 -26.18 -2.26
CA GLU A 281 -2.59 -27.16 -1.91
C GLU A 281 -2.96 -28.59 -2.37
N ASP A 282 -2.21 -29.12 -3.33
CA ASP A 282 -2.37 -30.48 -3.86
C ASP A 282 -1.37 -31.40 -3.10
N ASP A 283 -1.80 -31.93 -1.96
CA ASP A 283 -1.13 -32.95 -1.11
C ASP A 283 -0.14 -32.41 -0.03
N PRO A 284 -0.64 -31.97 1.15
CA PRO A 284 0.20 -31.53 2.28
C PRO A 284 1.10 -32.64 2.88
N ASP A 285 0.91 -33.91 2.47
CA ASP A 285 1.57 -35.08 3.06
C ASP A 285 2.78 -35.61 2.25
N GLU A 286 3.21 -34.98 1.14
CA GLU A 286 4.28 -35.58 0.30
C GLU A 286 5.70 -35.40 0.88
N PHE A 287 5.92 -34.41 1.76
CA PHE A 287 7.17 -34.21 2.51
C PHE A 287 6.90 -33.68 3.93
N ASP A 288 7.23 -34.48 4.95
CA ASP A 288 6.91 -34.26 6.38
C ASP A 288 7.26 -32.89 7.02
N ASP A 289 7.95 -31.97 6.31
CA ASP A 289 8.42 -30.69 6.87
C ASP A 289 8.05 -29.44 6.01
N PHE A 290 7.42 -29.59 4.83
CA PHE A 290 7.14 -28.47 3.92
C PHE A 290 5.79 -28.62 3.21
N ASP A 291 5.09 -27.50 3.00
CA ASP A 291 3.84 -27.46 2.23
C ASP A 291 4.08 -27.63 0.71
N GLY A 292 2.99 -27.70 -0.06
CA GLY A 292 3.02 -27.80 -1.52
C GLY A 292 3.79 -26.67 -2.23
N CYS A 293 3.91 -25.50 -1.59
CA CYS A 293 4.64 -24.33 -2.06
C CYS A 293 6.12 -24.31 -1.62
N GLY A 294 6.51 -25.22 -0.72
CA GLY A 294 7.86 -25.33 -0.17
C GLY A 294 8.13 -24.41 1.01
N PHE A 295 7.10 -23.90 1.68
CA PHE A 295 7.20 -23.21 2.97
C PHE A 295 7.31 -24.22 4.11
N GLU A 296 8.04 -23.88 5.18
CA GLU A 296 8.17 -24.75 6.36
C GLU A 296 6.83 -24.77 7.11
N ILE A 297 6.26 -25.95 7.36
CA ILE A 297 5.02 -26.08 8.15
C ILE A 297 5.39 -25.86 9.62
N GLU A 298 4.87 -24.81 10.26
CA GLU A 298 5.07 -24.63 11.70
C GLU A 298 4.34 -25.76 12.47
N GLU A 299 5.09 -26.63 13.16
CA GLU A 299 4.50 -27.64 14.04
C GLU A 299 3.83 -26.93 15.24
N ASP A 300 2.50 -26.82 15.23
CA ASP A 300 1.72 -26.40 16.40
C ASP A 300 2.01 -27.29 17.63
N ASP A 301 2.59 -26.69 18.69
CA ASP A 301 2.94 -27.32 19.98
C ASP A 301 1.73 -27.50 20.95
#